data_AF-A0A349DUR9-F1
#
_entry.id   AF-A0A349DUR9-F1
#
_cell.length_a   1.000
_cell.length_b   1.000
_cell.length_c   1.000
_cell.angle_alpha   90.00
_cell.angle_beta   90.00
_cell.angle_gamma   90.00
#
_symmetry.space_group_name_H-M   'P 1'
#
loop_
_entity.id
_entity.type
_entity.pdbx_description
1 polymer ?
#
loop_
_entity_poly.entity_id
_entity_poly.type
_entity_poly.pdbx_seq_one_letter_code
_entity_poly.pdbx_strand_id
1 'polypeptide(L)'
;MNFIDFIIGLTLVNTIPHFVIGIWKGRMLSGLGFSSQANIWYGLLNFTISISLFLYQYGLEGLKNNGMYTGAFFVVFMYFIVGKLCYTYFHQRYFQKKQASV
;
A
#
# COMPACT_ATOMS: atom_id res chain seq x y z
N MET A 1 3.52 -0.65 24.50
CA MET A 1 3.77 -0.24 23.11
C MET A 1 5.18 0.27 23.04
N ASN A 2 6.08 -0.49 22.40
CA ASN A 2 7.48 -0.10 22.26
C ASN A 2 7.64 0.80 21.02
N PHE A 3 8.77 1.51 20.92
CA PHE A 3 9.06 2.35 19.76
C PHE A 3 9.03 1.55 18.44
N ILE A 4 9.42 0.27 18.48
CA ILE A 4 9.36 -0.65 17.33
C ILE A 4 7.91 -0.84 16.84
N ASP A 5 6.95 -1.04 17.75
CA ASP A 5 5.53 -1.22 17.41
C ASP A 5 4.97 0.02 16.70
N PHE A 6 5.41 1.21 17.13
CA PHE A 6 5.05 2.45 16.48
C PHE A 6 5.58 2.52 15.03
N ILE A 7 6.84 2.15 14.80
CA ILE A 7 7.42 2.15 13.45
C ILE A 7 6.77 1.10 12.55
N ILE A 8 6.45 -0.08 13.09
CA ILE A 8 5.68 -1.12 12.38
C ILE A 8 4.34 -0.54 11.92
N GLY A 9 3.55 0.02 12.84
CA GLY A 9 2.25 0.59 12.52
C GLY A 9 2.34 1.78 11.55
N LEU A 10 3.28 2.70 11.79
CA LEU A 10 3.52 3.86 10.93
C LEU A 10 3.82 3.44 9.50
N THR A 11 4.77 2.52 9.32
CA THR A 11 5.20 2.09 7.98
C THR A 11 4.11 1.26 7.30
N LEU A 12 3.43 0.35 8.02
CA LEU A 12 2.33 -0.44 7.44
C LEU A 12 1.17 0.44 6.95
N VAL A 13 0.76 1.42 7.75
CA VAL A 13 -0.35 2.31 7.36
C VAL A 13 0.09 3.22 6.21
N ASN A 14 1.33 3.69 6.20
CA ASN A 14 1.86 4.54 5.14
C ASN A 14 1.95 3.80 3.78
N THR A 15 2.12 2.48 3.79
CA THR A 15 2.06 1.65 2.59
C THR A 15 0.75 1.81 1.81
N ILE A 16 -0.40 1.93 2.51
CA ILE A 16 -1.73 1.95 1.89
C ILE A 16 -1.92 3.13 0.93
N PRO A 17 -1.83 4.42 1.36
CA PRO A 17 -2.08 5.56 0.48
C PRO A 17 -1.07 5.63 -0.67
N HIS A 18 0.20 5.27 -0.42
CA HIS A 18 1.23 5.26 -1.45
C HIS A 18 0.96 4.21 -2.53
N PHE A 19 0.46 3.02 -2.19
CA PHE A 19 0.04 2.06 -3.20
C PHE A 19 -1.24 2.46 -3.93
N VAL A 20 -2.28 2.88 -3.22
CA VAL A 20 -3.55 3.27 -3.84
C VAL A 20 -3.35 4.41 -4.84
N ILE A 21 -2.72 5.49 -4.40
CA ILE A 21 -2.46 6.67 -5.24
C ILE A 21 -1.47 6.33 -6.35
N GLY A 22 -0.45 5.52 -6.05
CA GLY A 22 0.54 5.06 -7.03
C GLY A 22 -0.11 4.26 -8.16
N ILE A 23 -0.99 3.30 -7.85
CA ILE A 23 -1.72 2.48 -8.84
C ILE A 23 -2.60 3.36 -9.72
N TRP A 24 -3.26 4.35 -9.13
CA TRP A 24 -4.14 5.29 -9.82
C TRP A 24 -3.40 6.40 -10.58
N LYS A 25 -2.08 6.29 -10.70
CA LYS A 25 -1.22 7.29 -11.37
C LYS A 25 -1.28 8.70 -10.75
N GLY A 26 -1.77 8.80 -9.51
CA GLY A 26 -1.74 10.04 -8.75
C GLY A 26 -0.33 10.39 -8.27
N ARG A 27 -0.10 11.69 -8.08
CA ARG A 27 1.17 12.21 -7.54
C ARG A 27 0.93 12.64 -6.10
N MET A 28 1.77 12.15 -5.20
CA MET A 28 1.78 12.52 -3.79
C MET A 28 3.25 12.64 -3.37
N LEU A 29 3.52 13.48 -2.39
CA LEU A 29 4.87 13.58 -1.83
C LEU A 29 5.18 12.27 -1.10
N SER A 30 6.16 11.52 -1.63
CA SER A 30 6.74 10.37 -0.95
C SER A 30 8.15 10.72 -0.48
N GLY A 31 8.70 9.92 0.44
CA GLY A 31 10.10 10.06 0.84
C GLY A 31 11.09 9.84 -0.31
N LEU A 32 10.63 9.35 -1.46
CA LEU A 32 11.41 9.13 -2.69
C LEU A 32 11.07 10.14 -3.81
N GLY A 33 10.29 11.18 -3.52
CA GLY A 33 9.96 12.26 -4.45
C GLY A 33 8.47 12.39 -4.80
N PHE A 34 8.16 13.18 -5.83
CA PHE A 34 6.79 13.56 -6.20
C PHE A 34 6.35 12.92 -7.53
N SER A 35 6.16 11.60 -7.55
CA SER A 35 5.65 10.90 -8.73
C SER A 35 4.84 9.64 -8.35
N SER A 36 3.99 9.18 -9.26
CA SER A 36 3.24 7.92 -9.08
C SER A 36 4.18 6.72 -8.89
N GLN A 37 5.30 6.68 -9.61
CA GLN A 37 6.28 5.61 -9.47
C GLN A 37 7.05 5.71 -8.14
N ALA A 38 7.38 6.93 -7.70
CA ALA A 38 7.96 7.17 -6.38
C ALA A 38 7.01 6.76 -5.25
N ASN A 39 5.69 6.93 -5.44
CA ASN A 39 4.68 6.43 -4.50
C ASN A 39 4.72 4.90 -4.41
N ILE A 40 4.73 4.18 -5.54
CA ILE A 40 4.80 2.71 -5.52
C ILE A 40 6.07 2.23 -4.82
N TRP A 41 7.24 2.77 -5.19
CA TRP A 41 8.51 2.36 -4.57
C TRP A 41 8.55 2.66 -3.07
N TYR A 42 8.05 3.82 -2.67
CA TYR A 42 8.03 4.19 -1.26
C TYR A 42 7.02 3.37 -0.45
N GLY A 43 5.86 3.03 -1.04
CA GLY A 43 4.92 2.08 -0.44
C GLY A 43 5.54 0.70 -0.22
N LEU A 44 6.31 0.20 -1.18
CA LEU A 44 7.03 -1.08 -1.10
C LEU A 44 8.15 -1.06 -0.06
N LEU A 45 8.87 0.06 0.05
CA LEU A 45 9.87 0.25 1.10
C LEU A 45 9.23 0.20 2.48
N ASN A 46 8.16 0.97 2.71
CA ASN A 46 7.42 0.98 3.97
C ASN A 46 6.87 -0.42 4.32
N PHE A 47 6.35 -1.15 3.33
CA PHE A 47 5.81 -2.49 3.55
C PHE A 47 6.88 -3.48 3.97
N THR A 48 8.03 -3.43 3.29
CA THR A 48 9.19 -4.27 3.60
C THR A 48 9.71 -3.98 5.01
N ILE A 49 9.83 -2.70 5.39
CA ILE A 49 10.26 -2.29 6.73
C ILE A 49 9.28 -2.81 7.78
N SER A 50 7.98 -2.61 7.57
CA SER A 50 6.94 -3.10 8.48
C SER A 50 7.05 -4.61 8.72
N ILE A 51 7.11 -5.41 7.66
CA ILE A 51 7.18 -6.88 7.77
C ILE A 51 8.47 -7.32 8.44
N SER A 52 9.60 -6.73 8.06
CA SER A 52 10.90 -7.09 8.61
C SER A 52 10.95 -6.82 10.12
N LEU A 53 10.48 -5.65 10.56
CA LEU A 53 10.41 -5.30 11.96
C LEU A 53 9.39 -6.14 12.73
N PHE A 54 8.23 -6.43 12.13
CA PHE A 54 7.23 -7.30 12.74
C PHE A 54 7.77 -8.70 12.98
N LEU A 55 8.41 -9.30 11.97
CA LEU A 55 9.02 -10.63 12.08
C LEU A 55 10.18 -10.64 13.08
N TYR A 56 10.95 -9.56 13.16
CA TYR A 56 12.01 -9.40 14.17
C TYR A 56 11.43 -9.35 15.59
N GLN A 57 10.33 -8.62 15.80
CA GLN A 57 9.78 -8.38 17.14
C GLN A 57 8.87 -9.51 17.65
N TYR A 58 8.06 -10.10 16.76
CA TYR A 58 7.00 -11.06 17.14
C TYR A 58 7.16 -12.43 16.49
N GLY A 59 8.11 -12.61 15.58
CA GLY A 59 8.30 -13.85 14.84
C GLY A 59 7.13 -14.20 13.93
N LEU A 60 7.16 -15.42 13.38
CA LEU A 60 6.09 -15.95 12.53
C LEU A 60 4.81 -16.26 13.33
N GLU A 61 4.95 -16.68 14.60
CA GLU A 61 3.81 -16.92 15.48
C GLU A 61 3.01 -15.64 15.73
N GLY A 62 3.68 -14.49 15.72
CA GLY A 62 3.08 -13.17 15.79
C GLY A 62 1.97 -12.96 14.76
N LEU A 63 2.05 -13.55 13.55
CA LEU A 63 1.02 -13.38 12.52
C LEU A 63 -0.33 -13.98 12.93
N LYS A 64 -0.33 -15.08 13.71
CA LYS A 64 -1.57 -15.68 14.21
C LYS A 64 -2.13 -14.93 15.42
N ASN A 65 -1.23 -14.39 16.24
CA ASN A 65 -1.59 -13.76 17.52
C ASN A 65 -1.90 -12.26 17.40
N ASN A 66 -1.46 -11.58 16.33
CA ASN A 66 -1.68 -10.16 16.11
C ASN A 66 -2.69 -9.91 14.99
N GLY A 67 -3.98 -10.08 15.31
CA GLY A 67 -5.08 -9.90 14.36
C GLY A 67 -5.11 -8.53 13.68
N MET A 68 -4.70 -7.46 14.38
CA MET A 68 -4.62 -6.11 13.80
C MET A 68 -3.58 -6.02 12.69
N TYR A 69 -2.38 -6.55 12.91
CA TYR A 69 -1.31 -6.54 11.90
C TYR A 69 -1.71 -7.39 10.69
N THR A 70 -2.25 -8.59 10.94
CA THR A 70 -2.68 -9.51 9.89
C THR A 70 -3.84 -8.94 9.07
N GLY A 71 -4.79 -8.26 9.71
CA GLY A 71 -5.86 -7.54 9.02
C GLY A 71 -5.34 -6.39 8.16
N ALA A 72 -4.44 -5.56 8.68
CA ALA A 72 -3.84 -4.47 7.91
C ALA A 72 -2.96 -4.98 6.74
N PHE A 73 -2.20 -6.06 6.95
CA PHE A 73 -1.46 -6.76 5.90
C PHE A 73 -2.40 -7.26 4.79
N PHE A 74 -3.52 -7.89 5.18
CA PHE A 74 -4.54 -8.34 4.24
C PHE A 74 -5.14 -7.17 3.45
N VAL A 75 -5.41 -6.04 4.09
CA VAL A 75 -5.90 -4.82 3.41
C VAL A 75 -4.90 -4.31 2.39
N VAL A 76 -3.60 -4.23 2.73
CA VAL A 76 -2.54 -3.86 1.76
C VAL A 76 -2.56 -4.80 0.55
N PHE A 77 -2.63 -6.10 0.79
CA PHE A 77 -2.71 -7.10 -0.28
C PHE A 77 -3.97 -6.93 -1.15
N MET A 78 -5.13 -6.68 -0.53
CA MET A 78 -6.37 -6.40 -1.26
C MET A 78 -6.27 -5.12 -2.10
N TYR A 79 -5.60 -4.07 -1.62
CA TYR A 79 -5.41 -2.85 -2.42
C TYR A 79 -4.57 -3.07 -3.68
N PHE A 80 -3.63 -3.99 -3.68
CA PHE A 80 -2.92 -4.35 -4.92
C PHE A 80 -3.84 -4.99 -5.96
N ILE A 81 -4.72 -5.89 -5.51
CA ILE A 81 -5.65 -6.60 -6.40
C ILE A 81 -6.79 -5.66 -6.81
N VAL A 82 -7.56 -5.21 -5.84
CA VAL A 82 -8.76 -4.38 -6.04
C VAL A 82 -8.39 -3.02 -6.60
N GLY A 83 -7.31 -2.39 -6.15
CA GLY A 83 -6.86 -1.10 -6.68
C GLY A 83 -6.55 -1.18 -8.17
N LYS A 84 -5.87 -2.24 -8.62
CA LYS A 84 -5.59 -2.47 -10.04
C LYS A 84 -6.88 -2.75 -10.84
N LEU A 85 -7.76 -3.60 -10.31
CA LEU A 85 -9.05 -3.89 -10.95
C LEU A 85 -9.90 -2.62 -11.11
N CYS A 86 -10.02 -1.83 -10.05
CA CYS A 86 -10.75 -0.56 -10.08
C CYS A 86 -10.14 0.44 -11.05
N TYR A 87 -8.80 0.56 -11.09
CA TYR A 87 -8.14 1.43 -12.07
C TYR A 87 -8.45 1.00 -13.51
N THR A 88 -8.36 -0.29 -13.82
CA THR A 88 -8.68 -0.79 -15.16
C THR A 88 -10.15 -0.60 -15.51
N TYR A 89 -11.07 -0.92 -14.59
CA TYR A 89 -12.51 -0.86 -14.86
C TYR A 89 -13.06 0.57 -14.88
N PHE A 90 -12.72 1.39 -13.88
CA PHE A 90 -13.29 2.73 -13.74
C PHE A 90 -12.49 3.81 -14.41
N HIS A 91 -11.16 3.71 -14.49
CA HIS A 91 -10.36 4.75 -15.12
C HIS A 91 -10.18 4.46 -16.61
N GLN A 92 -9.55 3.34 -16.98
CA GLN A 92 -9.21 3.09 -18.38
C GLN A 92 -10.46 2.96 -19.26
N ARG A 93 -11.47 2.18 -18.84
CA ARG A 93 -12.67 1.98 -19.68
C ARG A 93 -13.56 3.22 -19.75
N TYR A 94 -13.67 4.01 -18.68
CA TYR A 94 -14.48 5.24 -18.70
C TYR A 94 -13.88 6.28 -19.66
N PHE A 95 -12.57 6.54 -19.58
CA PHE A 95 -11.92 7.51 -20.45
C PHE A 95 -11.81 7.03 -21.91
N GLN A 96 -11.62 5.72 -22.15
CA GLN A 96 -11.69 5.14 -23.50
C GLN A 96 -13.07 5.31 -24.13
N LYS A 97 -14.15 5.07 -23.37
CA LYS A 97 -15.52 5.27 -23.88
C LYS A 97 -15.79 6.73 -24.23
N LYS A 98 -15.31 7.68 -23.41
CA LYS A 98 -15.48 9.12 -23.63
C LYS A 98 -14.73 9.61 -24.89
N GLN A 99 -13.56 9.06 -25.19
CA GLN A 99 -12.82 9.39 -26.41
C GLN A 99 -13.44 8.80 -27.67
N ALA A 100 -14.07 7.63 -27.60
CA ALA A 100 -14.73 6.98 -28.74
C ALA A 100 -16.11 7.57 -29.08
N SER A 101 -16.70 8.38 -28.20
CA SER A 101 -17.99 9.05 -28.38
C SER A 101 -17.88 10.49 -28.89
N VAL A 102 -16.67 10.96 -29.21
CA VAL A 102 -16.35 12.26 -29.82
C VAL A 102 -15.89 11.99 -31.26
#